data_AF-A0A1Q7LIG5-F1
#
_entry.id   AF-A0A1Q7LIG5-F1
#
_cell.length_a   1.000
_cell.length_b   1.000
_cell.length_c   1.000
_cell.angle_alpha   90.00
_cell.angle_beta   90.00
_cell.angle_gamma   90.00
#
_symmetry.space_group_name_H-M   'P 1'
#
loop_
_entity.id
_entity.type
_entity.pdbx_description
1 polymer ?
#
loop_
_entity_poly.entity_id
_entity_poly.type
_entity_poly.pdbx_seq_one_letter_code
_entity_poly.pdbx_strand_id
1 'polypeptide(L)'
;MQHNPNVASGLEPVMKFFGSRPQGPIPDKNSWRTKVVSVTAEGDLVVVAIAREYDDPRQPGKKYTSTWFDMWRIKDGKADEHWDAATIAAPAPRGQR
;
A
#
# COMPACT_ATOMS: atom_id res chain seq x y z
N MET A 1 14.98 -2.87 1.99
CA MET A 1 14.36 -3.94 2.79
C MET A 1 12.85 -3.76 2.80
N GLN A 2 12.08 -4.84 2.83
CA GLN A 2 10.63 -4.84 2.72
C GLN A 2 10.04 -5.69 3.85
N HIS A 3 9.12 -5.10 4.62
CA HIS A 3 8.44 -5.75 5.74
C HIS A 3 7.01 -6.19 5.40
N ASN A 4 6.46 -5.77 4.25
CA ASN A 4 5.21 -6.31 3.73
C ASN A 4 5.38 -7.82 3.45
N PRO A 5 4.58 -8.72 4.07
CA PRO A 5 4.74 -10.16 3.95
C PRO A 5 4.46 -10.70 2.54
N ASN A 6 3.90 -9.88 1.64
CA ASN A 6 3.53 -10.26 0.28
C ASN A 6 4.58 -9.87 -0.76
N VAL A 7 5.65 -9.18 -0.37
CA VAL A 7 6.70 -8.72 -1.29
C VAL A 7 8.06 -9.00 -0.67
N ALA A 8 8.87 -9.82 -1.34
CA ALA A 8 10.23 -10.10 -0.88
C ALA A 8 11.10 -8.83 -0.86
N SER A 9 12.11 -8.81 0.02
CA SER A 9 13.11 -7.74 0.06
C SER A 9 13.96 -7.69 -1.21
N GLY A 10 14.34 -6.49 -1.63
CA GLY A 10 15.23 -6.24 -2.77
C GLY A 10 14.56 -5.43 -3.89
N LEU A 11 15.37 -4.80 -4.76
CA LEU A 11 14.87 -3.95 -5.83
C LEU A 11 14.05 -4.74 -6.86
N GLU A 12 14.56 -5.88 -7.32
CA GLU A 12 13.91 -6.69 -8.35
C GLU A 12 12.51 -7.18 -7.94
N PRO A 13 12.29 -7.77 -6.74
CA PRO A 13 10.95 -8.14 -6.29
C PRO A 13 9.98 -6.95 -6.21
N VAL A 14 10.44 -5.80 -5.73
CA VAL A 14 9.63 -4.58 -5.64
C VAL A 14 9.25 -4.07 -7.02
N MET A 15 10.22 -4.00 -7.95
CA MET A 15 9.96 -3.62 -9.34
C MET A 15 8.98 -4.57 -10.00
N LYS A 16 9.12 -5.88 -9.78
CA LYS A 16 8.20 -6.90 -10.30
C LYS A 16 6.78 -6.71 -9.75
N PHE A 17 6.64 -6.44 -8.45
CA PHE A 17 5.33 -6.24 -7.81
C PHE A 17 4.60 -5.01 -8.34
N PHE A 18 5.29 -3.87 -8.49
CA PHE A 18 4.67 -2.67 -9.05
C PHE A 18 4.49 -2.76 -10.58
N GLY A 19 5.42 -3.42 -11.28
CA GLY A 19 5.35 -3.63 -12.72
C GLY A 19 4.26 -4.60 -13.16
N SER A 20 3.80 -5.51 -12.28
CA SER A 20 2.68 -6.40 -12.57
C SER A 20 1.31 -5.74 -12.40
N ARG A 21 1.24 -4.48 -11.94
CA ARG A 21 -0.02 -3.75 -11.79
C ARG A 21 -0.54 -3.34 -13.16
N PRO A 22 -1.87 -3.34 -13.38
CA PRO A 22 -2.45 -2.83 -14.62
C PRO A 22 -2.00 -1.40 -14.90
N GLN A 23 -1.52 -1.15 -16.11
CA GLN A 23 -1.24 0.21 -16.56
C GLN A 23 -2.55 0.92 -16.89
N GLY A 24 -2.63 2.20 -16.52
CA GLY A 24 -3.76 3.07 -16.82
C GLY A 24 -3.29 4.51 -16.95
N PRO A 25 -4.14 5.41 -17.47
CA PRO A 25 -3.81 6.82 -17.52
C PRO A 25 -3.58 7.36 -16.11
N ILE A 26 -2.70 8.35 -15.98
CA ILE A 26 -2.52 9.08 -14.74
C ILE A 26 -3.85 9.77 -14.43
N PRO A 27 -4.43 9.59 -13.22
CA PRO A 27 -5.67 10.25 -12.86
C PRO A 27 -5.54 11.77 -12.90
N ASP A 28 -6.61 12.46 -13.30
CA ASP A 28 -6.69 13.91 -13.18
C ASP A 28 -6.45 14.37 -11.74
N LYS A 29 -6.08 15.65 -11.60
CA LYS A 29 -5.96 16.29 -10.30
C LYS A 29 -7.24 16.06 -9.48
N ASN A 30 -7.10 15.56 -8.26
CA ASN A 30 -8.18 15.19 -7.31
C ASN A 30 -8.95 13.89 -7.61
N SER A 31 -8.72 13.22 -8.73
CA SER A 31 -9.37 11.96 -9.10
C SER A 31 -8.61 10.70 -8.61
N TRP A 32 -7.59 10.90 -7.78
CA TRP A 32 -6.80 9.80 -7.20
C TRP A 32 -7.66 8.92 -6.29
N ARG A 33 -7.53 7.59 -6.49
CA ARG A 33 -8.20 6.59 -5.63
C ARG A 33 -7.62 6.56 -4.22
N THR A 34 -6.29 6.65 -4.12
CA THR A 34 -5.60 6.75 -2.83
C THR A 34 -5.91 8.09 -2.18
N LYS A 35 -6.50 8.06 -0.99
CA LYS A 35 -6.83 9.25 -0.21
C LYS A 35 -5.80 9.43 0.90
N VAL A 36 -4.75 10.20 0.63
CA VAL A 36 -3.76 10.57 1.65
C VAL A 36 -4.41 11.48 2.67
N VAL A 37 -4.30 11.11 3.94
CA VAL A 37 -4.85 11.85 5.09
C VAL A 37 -3.78 12.72 5.72
N SER A 38 -2.58 12.20 5.88
CA SER A 38 -1.44 12.94 6.41
C SER A 38 -0.12 12.36 5.92
N VAL A 39 0.91 13.20 5.96
CA VAL A 39 2.30 12.80 5.76
C VAL A 39 3.08 13.36 6.95
N THR A 40 3.78 12.49 7.68
CA THR A 40 4.66 12.86 8.78
C THR A 40 6.08 12.48 8.42
N ALA A 41 7.02 13.40 8.58
CA ALA A 41 8.43 13.15 8.33
C ALA A 41 9.24 13.54 9.58
N GLU A 42 10.06 12.61 10.07
CA GLU A 42 10.92 12.80 11.23
C GLU A 42 12.22 12.01 11.03
N GLY A 43 13.36 12.70 11.14
CA GLY A 43 14.66 12.10 10.84
C GLY A 43 14.72 11.56 9.41
N ASP A 44 15.06 10.28 9.28
CA ASP A 44 15.10 9.56 8.00
C ASP A 44 13.81 8.77 7.71
N LEU A 45 12.75 8.96 8.48
CA LEU A 45 11.47 8.26 8.31
C LEU A 45 10.40 9.17 7.72
N VAL A 46 9.60 8.61 6.81
CA VAL A 46 8.39 9.24 6.25
C VAL A 46 7.23 8.28 6.39
N VAL A 47 6.16 8.69 7.07
CA VAL A 47 4.91 7.94 7.24
C VAL A 47 3.81 8.62 6.44
N VAL A 48 3.13 7.86 5.59
CA VAL A 48 1.97 8.29 4.82
C VAL A 48 0.74 7.56 5.35
N ALA A 49 -0.19 8.29 5.94
CA ALA A 49 -1.48 7.75 6.38
C ALA A 49 -2.51 7.85 5.25
N ILE A 50 -3.19 6.76 4.94
CA ILE A 50 -4.14 6.63 3.83
C ILE A 50 -5.49 6.13 4.37
N ALA A 51 -6.57 6.82 4.02
CA ALA A 51 -7.92 6.34 4.33
C ALA A 51 -8.26 5.13 3.46
N ARG A 52 -8.81 4.08 4.08
CA ARG A 52 -9.31 2.87 3.42
C ARG A 52 -10.73 2.60 3.86
N GLU A 53 -11.59 2.26 2.90
CA GLU A 53 -12.94 1.79 3.16
C GLU A 53 -13.00 0.27 3.07
N TYR A 54 -13.72 -0.32 4.01
CA TYR A 54 -13.94 -1.76 4.11
C TYR A 54 -15.44 -2.03 4.30
N ASP A 55 -15.90 -3.20 3.87
CA ASP A 55 -17.28 -3.63 4.13
C ASP A 55 -17.44 -3.99 5.60
N ASP A 56 -18.52 -3.52 6.25
CA ASP A 56 -18.78 -3.80 7.66
C ASP A 56 -19.37 -5.22 7.81
N PRO A 57 -18.65 -6.19 8.41
CA PRO A 57 -19.14 -7.57 8.55
C PRO A 57 -20.33 -7.68 9.50
N ARG A 58 -20.62 -6.65 10.30
CA ARG A 58 -21.74 -6.60 11.24
C ARG A 58 -23.02 -6.09 10.57
N GLN A 59 -22.89 -5.36 9.45
CA GLN A 59 -23.99 -4.67 8.78
C GLN A 59 -23.84 -4.79 7.26
N PRO A 60 -24.47 -5.81 6.62
CA PRO A 60 -24.42 -5.99 5.18
C PRO A 60 -24.81 -4.73 4.40
N GLY A 61 -24.00 -4.34 3.43
CA GLY A 61 -24.21 -3.14 2.61
C GLY A 61 -23.72 -1.82 3.23
N LYS A 62 -23.21 -1.83 4.47
CA LYS A 62 -22.53 -0.68 5.08
C LYS A 62 -21.02 -0.81 4.94
N LYS A 63 -20.35 0.35 4.94
CA LYS A 63 -18.89 0.46 4.95
C LYS A 63 -18.43 1.16 6.21
N TYR A 64 -17.19 0.89 6.59
CA TYR A 64 -16.48 1.66 7.60
C TYR A 64 -15.10 2.08 7.07
N THR A 65 -14.54 3.13 7.66
CA THR A 65 -13.21 3.60 7.32
C THR A 65 -12.20 3.13 8.38
N SER A 66 -11.02 2.74 7.92
CA SER A 66 -9.84 2.56 8.74
C SER A 66 -8.63 3.23 8.04
N THR A 67 -7.49 3.25 8.71
CA THR A 67 -6.26 3.89 8.22
C THR A 67 -5.25 2.82 7.85
N TRP A 68 -4.82 2.85 6.59
CA TRP A 68 -3.59 2.21 6.14
C TRP A 68 -2.42 3.15 6.37
N PHE A 69 -1.22 2.62 6.55
CA PHE A 69 0.00 3.42 6.53
C PHE A 69 1.04 2.77 5.63
N ASP A 70 1.83 3.61 4.97
CA ASP A 70 3.10 3.22 4.36
C ASP A 70 4.19 4.06 5.03
N MET A 71 5.17 3.40 5.65
CA MET A 71 6.33 4.03 6.26
C MET A 71 7.58 3.67 5.47
N TRP A 72 8.42 4.68 5.20
CA TRP A 72 9.66 4.52 4.47
C TRP A 72 10.83 5.06 5.28
N ARG A 73 11.95 4.33 5.30
CA ARG A 73 13.25 4.89 5.66
C ARG A 73 13.94 5.39 4.40
N ILE A 74 14.40 6.64 4.44
CA ILE A 74 15.04 7.32 3.34
C ILE A 74 16.54 7.41 3.61
N LYS A 75 17.35 6.83 2.72
CA LYS A 75 18.81 6.86 2.79
C LYS A 75 19.37 7.33 1.46
N ASP A 76 20.29 8.31 1.50
CA ASP A 76 20.93 8.87 0.31
C ASP A 76 19.92 9.34 -0.76
N GLY A 77 18.80 9.92 -0.30
CA GLY A 77 17.70 10.39 -1.15
C GLY A 77 16.84 9.28 -1.77
N LYS A 78 16.96 8.03 -1.31
CA LYS A 78 16.24 6.86 -1.84
C LYS A 78 15.45 6.15 -0.74
N ALA A 79 14.34 5.52 -1.13
CA ALA A 79 13.62 4.58 -0.28
C ALA A 79 14.46 3.31 -0.06
N ASP A 80 14.96 3.12 1.16
CA ASP A 80 15.85 2.01 1.53
C ASP A 80 15.10 0.92 2.29
N GLU A 81 14.02 1.27 3.00
CA GLU A 81 13.24 0.35 3.81
C GLU A 81 11.76 0.72 3.85
N HIS A 82 10.88 -0.27 3.96
CA HIS A 82 9.43 -0.09 3.91
C HIS A 82 8.68 -0.95 4.91
N TRP A 83 7.69 -0.36 5.59
CA TRP A 83 6.72 -1.03 6.44
C TRP A 83 5.31 -0.60 6.06
N ASP A 84 4.36 -1.52 6.13
CA ASP A 84 2.94 -1.23 5.99
C ASP A 84 2.09 -2.14 6.90
N ALA A 85 0.77 -1.97 6.82
CA ALA A 85 -0.20 -2.74 7.60
C ALA A 85 -0.62 -4.06 6.93
N ALA A 86 0.10 -4.54 5.91
CA ALA A 86 -0.34 -5.70 5.14
C ALA A 86 -0.30 -6.99 5.95
N THR A 87 -1.34 -7.79 5.78
CA THR A 87 -1.39 -9.19 6.21
C THR A 87 -1.10 -10.11 5.03
N ILE A 88 -0.81 -11.39 5.30
CA ILE A 88 -0.59 -12.40 4.25
C ILE A 88 -1.85 -12.49 3.38
N ALA A 89 -1.69 -12.30 2.08
CA ALA A 89 -2.78 -12.42 1.12
C ALA A 89 -3.33 -13.85 1.10
N ALA A 90 -4.66 -13.97 1.10
CA ALA A 90 -5.31 -15.26 0.92
C ALA A 90 -4.94 -15.87 -0.45
N PRO A 91 -4.84 -17.21 -0.56
CA PRO A 91 -4.65 -17.87 -1.84
C PRO A 91 -5.72 -17.47 -2.85
N ALA A 92 -5.36 -17.40 -4.13
CA ALA A 92 -6.35 -17.21 -5.18
C ALA A 92 -7.42 -18.33 -5.11
N PRO A 93 -8.70 -18.01 -5.33
CA PRO A 93 -9.74 -19.02 -5.42
C PRO A 93 -9.37 -20.07 -6.47
N ARG A 94 -9.53 -21.36 -6.14
CA ARG A 94 -9.30 -22.45 -7.10
C ARG A 94 -10.25 -22.28 -8.30
N GLY A 95 -9.71 -22.06 -9.50
CA GLY A 95 -10.49 -22.11 -10.75
C GLY A 95 -10.32 -20.95 -11.73
N GLN A 96 -9.45 -19.97 -11.47
CA GLN A 96 -9.09 -18.95 -12.47
C GLN A 96 -7.58 -18.99 -12.72
N ARG A 97 -7.19 -19.78 -13.73
CA ARG A 97 -5.96 -19.64 -14.50
C ARG A 97 -6.34 -19.39 -15.94
#